data_AF-A0A0T5NWH4-F1
#
_entry.id   AF-A0A0T5NWH4-F1
#
_cell.length_a   1.000
_cell.length_b   1.000
_cell.length_c   1.000
_cell.angle_alpha   90.00
_cell.angle_beta   90.00
_cell.angle_gamma   90.00
#
_symmetry.space_group_name_H-M   'P 1'
#
loop_
_entity.id
_entity.type
_entity.pdbx_description
1 polymer ?
#
loop_
_entity_poly.entity_id
_entity_poly.type
_entity_poly.pdbx_seq_one_letter_code
_entity_poly.pdbx_strand_id
1 'polypeptide(L)'
;MPDAASLEGEEPTLDRLIGDLKALEMLADGWDEAARNGAHARAEAVDALNKEAFRRLIGALKDNPEFGNALKEAARDEVVYAVLRRHGILRPSLYERVEAALETVRPSLVSHGGDAEVAAVEGKRAEIRFLGACDGCPASQLTFYAGVKKAIQDQVPEITEVKQAKGLGGGGSDGVQFTSPFANYGDNEWTTALPLDDLADGETRFIDIDTHSVIITRFADKVSCFKNACAHMGLEMTQGDIIETILSCPHHGFRYALESGECLTAPEVQLQPHAVRVKGPNIEVRIIA
;
A
#
# COMPACT_ATOMS: atom_id res chain seq x y z
N MET A 1 -31.69 -26.76 16.99
CA MET A 1 -31.22 -25.39 17.27
C MET A 1 -29.93 -25.56 18.06
N PRO A 2 -28.78 -24.99 17.63
CA PRO A 2 -27.57 -25.07 18.44
C PRO A 2 -27.76 -24.25 19.71
N ASP A 3 -27.21 -24.79 20.79
CA ASP A 3 -27.34 -24.36 22.17
C ASP A 3 -26.64 -23.00 22.41
N ALA A 4 -27.27 -22.12 23.19
CA ALA A 4 -26.85 -20.73 23.39
C ALA A 4 -25.72 -20.57 24.43
N ALA A 5 -25.03 -21.66 24.79
CA ALA A 5 -24.13 -21.73 25.94
C ALA A 5 -22.67 -22.05 25.60
N SER A 6 -22.21 -21.88 24.34
CA SER A 6 -20.81 -22.11 23.95
C SER A 6 -20.23 -20.98 23.08
N LEU A 7 -20.38 -19.73 23.52
CA LEU A 7 -19.81 -18.56 22.85
C LEU A 7 -18.91 -17.75 23.80
N GLU A 8 -17.96 -18.40 24.47
CA GLU A 8 -16.66 -17.77 24.69
C GLU A 8 -15.77 -18.16 23.51
N GLY A 9 -16.17 -17.71 22.33
CA GLY A 9 -15.37 -17.84 21.11
C GLY A 9 -14.41 -16.67 21.05
N GLU A 10 -13.15 -16.96 20.75
CA GLU A 10 -12.14 -15.98 20.33
C GLU A 10 -12.76 -14.97 19.36
N GLU A 11 -12.51 -13.68 19.55
CA GLU A 11 -13.06 -12.64 18.68
C GLU A 11 -12.72 -12.96 17.21
N PRO A 12 -13.69 -12.89 16.29
CA PRO A 12 -13.46 -13.31 14.92
C PRO A 12 -12.49 -12.36 14.22
N THR A 13 -11.41 -12.90 13.66
CA THR A 13 -10.42 -12.13 12.88
C THR A 13 -11.02 -11.56 11.60
N LEU A 14 -10.46 -10.46 11.08
CA LEU A 14 -10.91 -9.89 9.81
C LEU A 14 -10.87 -10.91 8.67
N ASP A 15 -9.79 -11.68 8.56
CA ASP A 15 -9.63 -12.72 7.53
C ASP A 15 -10.77 -13.74 7.56
N ARG A 16 -11.17 -14.18 8.77
CA ARG A 16 -12.28 -15.10 8.94
C ARG A 16 -13.60 -14.47 8.51
N LEU A 17 -13.88 -13.24 8.95
CA LEU A 17 -15.12 -12.53 8.61
C LEU A 17 -15.25 -12.29 7.10
N ILE A 18 -14.17 -11.87 6.45
CA ILE A 18 -14.13 -11.69 4.99
C ILE A 18 -14.21 -13.04 4.28
N GLY A 19 -13.56 -14.07 4.80
CA GLY A 19 -13.64 -15.44 4.29
C GLY A 19 -15.07 -15.98 4.30
N ASP A 20 -15.80 -15.78 5.40
CA ASP A 20 -17.20 -16.19 5.54
C ASP A 20 -18.10 -15.47 4.53
N LEU A 21 -17.91 -14.16 4.32
CA LEU A 21 -18.64 -13.39 3.31
C LEU A 21 -18.38 -13.92 1.90
N LYS A 22 -17.10 -14.13 1.54
CA LYS A 22 -16.72 -14.67 0.23
C LYS A 22 -17.29 -16.08 0.02
N ALA A 23 -17.26 -16.93 1.04
CA ALA A 23 -17.84 -18.26 0.96
C ALA A 23 -19.35 -18.22 0.67
N LEU A 24 -20.07 -17.29 1.31
CA LEU A 24 -21.50 -17.08 1.05
C LEU A 24 -21.76 -16.55 -0.36
N GLU A 25 -20.92 -15.66 -0.88
CA GLU A 25 -21.00 -15.17 -2.26
C GLU A 25 -20.75 -16.30 -3.26
N MET A 26 -19.72 -17.12 -3.06
CA MET A 26 -19.42 -18.27 -3.92
C MET A 26 -20.53 -19.33 -3.93
N LEU A 27 -21.23 -19.53 -2.81
CA LEU A 27 -22.38 -20.45 -2.77
C LEU A 27 -23.49 -20.01 -3.75
N ALA A 28 -23.63 -18.70 -3.98
CA ALA A 28 -24.65 -18.14 -4.88
C ALA A 28 -24.33 -18.37 -6.37
N ASP A 29 -23.10 -18.77 -6.74
CA ASP A 29 -22.72 -19.04 -8.14
C ASP A 29 -23.52 -20.19 -8.73
N GLY A 30 -23.84 -21.20 -7.91
CA GLY A 30 -24.65 -22.36 -8.29
C GLY A 30 -26.15 -22.12 -8.28
N TRP A 31 -26.62 -20.93 -7.86
CA TRP A 31 -28.05 -20.64 -7.75
C TRP A 31 -28.64 -20.22 -9.09
N ASP A 32 -29.96 -20.37 -9.22
CA ASP A 32 -30.68 -19.76 -10.33
C ASP A 32 -30.58 -18.22 -10.28
N GLU A 33 -30.83 -17.59 -11.42
CA GLU A 33 -30.65 -16.15 -11.58
C GLU A 33 -31.52 -15.34 -10.61
N ALA A 34 -32.76 -15.78 -10.35
CA ALA A 34 -33.67 -15.07 -9.45
C ALA A 34 -33.18 -15.12 -8.00
N ALA A 35 -32.73 -16.30 -7.54
CA ALA A 35 -32.20 -16.49 -6.21
C ALA A 35 -30.90 -15.71 -6.00
N ARG A 36 -29.96 -15.76 -6.95
CA ARG A 36 -28.71 -14.99 -6.90
C ARG A 36 -28.98 -13.49 -6.87
N ASN A 37 -29.86 -12.99 -7.74
CA ASN A 37 -30.24 -11.58 -7.76
C ASN A 37 -30.90 -11.15 -6.44
N GLY A 38 -31.76 -11.98 -5.86
CA GLY A 38 -32.38 -11.71 -4.55
C GLY A 38 -31.36 -11.65 -3.41
N ALA A 39 -30.35 -12.52 -3.43
CA ALA A 39 -29.27 -12.52 -2.44
C ALA A 39 -28.41 -11.25 -2.52
N HIS A 40 -28.02 -10.87 -3.74
CA HIS A 40 -27.25 -9.65 -3.99
C HIS A 40 -28.05 -8.41 -3.57
N ALA A 41 -29.32 -8.31 -3.99
CA ALA A 41 -30.19 -7.18 -3.64
C ALA A 41 -30.37 -7.05 -2.11
N ARG A 42 -30.46 -8.18 -1.38
CA ARG A 42 -30.51 -8.17 0.08
C ARG A 42 -29.19 -7.65 0.68
N ALA A 43 -28.04 -8.14 0.21
CA ALA A 43 -26.74 -7.70 0.69
C ALA A 43 -26.55 -6.19 0.47
N GLU A 44 -26.88 -5.70 -0.73
CA GLU A 44 -26.85 -4.27 -1.06
C GLU A 44 -27.79 -3.44 -0.16
N ALA A 45 -29.01 -3.93 0.11
CA ALA A 45 -29.96 -3.25 0.98
C ALA A 45 -29.44 -3.13 2.43
N VAL A 46 -28.79 -4.18 2.94
CA VAL A 46 -28.14 -4.15 4.27
C VAL A 46 -26.96 -3.19 4.27
N ASP A 47 -26.11 -3.22 3.26
CA ASP A 47 -24.96 -2.33 3.14
C ASP A 47 -25.39 -0.86 3.03
N ALA A 48 -26.49 -0.58 2.31
CA ALA A 48 -27.07 0.76 2.21
C ALA A 48 -27.65 1.25 3.55
N LEU A 49 -28.34 0.38 4.28
CA LEU A 49 -28.86 0.69 5.62
C LEU A 49 -27.72 1.01 6.60
N ASN A 50 -26.69 0.17 6.63
CA ASN A 50 -25.52 0.34 7.49
C ASN A 50 -24.76 1.63 7.15
N LYS A 51 -24.55 1.89 5.86
CA LYS A 51 -23.93 3.13 5.39
C LYS A 51 -24.66 4.37 5.87
N GLU A 52 -25.99 4.39 5.76
CA GLU A 52 -26.80 5.53 6.23
C GLU A 52 -26.76 5.65 7.75
N ALA A 53 -26.78 4.54 8.49
CA ALA A 53 -26.63 4.53 9.95
C ALA A 53 -25.28 5.13 10.38
N PHE A 54 -24.17 4.66 9.81
CA PHE A 54 -22.83 5.20 10.08
C PHE A 54 -22.74 6.68 9.73
N ARG A 55 -23.27 7.09 8.57
CA ARG A 55 -23.28 8.50 8.15
C ARG A 55 -24.00 9.39 9.17
N ARG A 56 -25.17 8.98 9.66
CA ARG A 56 -25.94 9.73 10.65
C ARG A 56 -25.25 9.75 12.01
N LEU A 57 -24.72 8.62 12.46
CA LEU A 57 -23.99 8.51 13.72
C LEU A 57 -22.78 9.45 13.73
N ILE A 58 -21.94 9.37 12.71
CA ILE A 58 -20.77 10.26 12.55
C ILE A 58 -21.23 11.71 12.44
N GLY A 59 -22.29 11.98 11.67
CA GLY A 59 -22.85 13.32 11.54
C GLY A 59 -23.33 13.92 12.86
N ALA A 60 -23.84 13.11 13.79
CA ALA A 60 -24.28 13.52 15.12
C ALA A 60 -23.11 13.73 16.10
N LEU A 61 -21.99 13.03 15.90
CA LEU A 61 -20.84 13.05 16.80
C LEU A 61 -19.72 14.02 16.36
N LYS A 62 -19.68 14.42 15.10
CA LYS A 62 -18.56 15.18 14.50
C LYS A 62 -18.22 16.51 15.19
N ASP A 63 -19.20 17.14 15.85
CA ASP A 63 -19.00 18.43 16.52
C ASP A 63 -18.39 18.27 17.92
N ASN A 64 -18.24 17.03 18.41
CA ASN A 64 -17.49 16.75 19.62
C ASN A 64 -15.98 16.89 19.35
N PRO A 65 -15.25 17.74 20.09
CA PRO A 65 -13.82 18.00 19.86
C PRO A 65 -12.93 16.76 19.84
N GLU A 66 -13.25 15.72 20.61
CA GLU A 66 -12.45 14.49 20.70
C GLU A 66 -12.82 13.45 19.65
N PHE A 67 -13.97 13.61 18.99
CA PHE A 67 -14.51 12.60 18.07
C PHE A 67 -13.55 12.27 16.92
N GLY A 68 -12.90 13.29 16.35
CA GLY A 68 -11.95 13.07 15.25
C GLY A 68 -10.78 12.18 15.65
N ASN A 69 -10.24 12.36 16.86
CA ASN A 69 -9.14 11.53 17.38
C ASN A 69 -9.63 10.15 17.81
N ALA A 70 -10.79 10.07 18.47
CA ALA A 70 -11.40 8.80 18.85
C ALA A 70 -11.76 7.94 17.63
N LEU A 71 -12.24 8.55 16.54
CA LEU A 71 -12.52 7.84 15.28
C LEU A 71 -11.23 7.34 14.61
N LYS A 72 -10.15 8.13 14.64
CA LYS A 72 -8.83 7.68 14.16
C LYS A 72 -8.28 6.52 14.99
N GLU A 73 -8.47 6.56 16.31
CA GLU A 73 -8.09 5.46 17.19
C GLU A 73 -8.97 4.22 16.97
N ALA A 74 -10.27 4.37 16.80
CA ALA A 74 -11.14 3.24 16.48
C ALA A 74 -10.78 2.62 15.12
N ALA A 75 -10.38 3.44 14.14
CA ALA A 75 -9.89 2.97 12.85
C ALA A 75 -8.51 2.28 12.91
N ARG A 76 -7.86 2.18 14.08
CA ARG A 76 -6.71 1.28 14.32
C ARG A 76 -7.12 -0.19 14.25
N ASP A 77 -8.39 -0.47 14.49
CA ASP A 77 -8.92 -1.83 14.43
C ASP A 77 -9.19 -2.23 12.98
N GLU A 78 -8.69 -3.38 12.57
CA GLU A 78 -8.77 -3.87 11.18
C GLU A 78 -10.23 -4.08 10.73
N VAL A 79 -11.11 -4.55 11.62
CA VAL A 79 -12.51 -4.79 11.33
C VAL A 79 -13.25 -3.46 11.20
N VAL A 80 -13.01 -2.52 12.13
CA VAL A 80 -13.58 -1.17 12.06
C VAL A 80 -13.15 -0.48 10.77
N TYR A 81 -11.86 -0.52 10.42
CA TYR A 81 -11.36 0.05 9.18
C TYR A 81 -12.06 -0.56 7.96
N ALA A 82 -12.08 -1.89 7.86
CA ALA A 82 -12.70 -2.60 6.73
C ALA A 82 -14.20 -2.26 6.57
N VAL A 83 -14.94 -2.18 7.67
CA VAL A 83 -16.37 -1.80 7.67
C VAL A 83 -16.55 -0.35 7.21
N LEU A 84 -15.80 0.59 7.79
CA LEU A 84 -15.90 2.01 7.42
C LEU A 84 -15.53 2.24 5.94
N ARG A 85 -14.57 1.47 5.41
CA ARG A 85 -14.19 1.46 3.99
C ARG A 85 -15.27 0.87 3.10
N ARG A 86 -15.77 -0.33 3.42
CA ARG A 86 -16.86 -1.02 2.69
C ARG A 86 -18.08 -0.13 2.51
N HIS A 87 -18.44 0.63 3.55
CA HIS A 87 -19.59 1.54 3.50
C HIS A 87 -19.26 2.94 2.94
N GLY A 88 -18.01 3.19 2.51
CA GLY A 88 -17.58 4.45 1.90
C GLY A 88 -17.57 5.64 2.85
N ILE A 89 -17.42 5.38 4.16
CA ILE A 89 -17.22 6.41 5.18
C ILE A 89 -15.78 6.92 5.12
N LEU A 90 -14.82 6.00 5.14
CA LEU A 90 -13.42 6.29 4.85
C LEU A 90 -13.21 6.24 3.34
N ARG A 91 -12.90 7.39 2.75
CA ARG A 91 -12.64 7.48 1.32
C ARG A 91 -11.25 6.94 1.00
N PRO A 92 -11.07 6.32 -0.17
CA PRO A 92 -9.76 5.93 -0.63
C PRO A 92 -8.82 7.13 -0.69
N SER A 93 -7.57 6.91 -0.32
CA SER A 93 -6.54 7.93 -0.47
C SER A 93 -6.38 8.29 -1.95
N LEU A 94 -5.82 9.47 -2.25
CA LEU A 94 -5.52 9.82 -3.64
C LEU A 94 -4.54 8.80 -4.25
N TYR A 95 -3.61 8.28 -3.46
CA TYR A 95 -2.70 7.22 -3.87
C TYR A 95 -3.45 5.98 -4.36
N GLU A 96 -4.33 5.41 -3.52
CA GLU A 96 -5.12 4.23 -3.87
C GLU A 96 -5.97 4.43 -5.13
N ARG A 97 -6.54 5.63 -5.31
CA ARG A 97 -7.35 5.94 -6.49
C ARG A 97 -6.51 6.02 -7.76
N VAL A 98 -5.30 6.56 -7.65
CA VAL A 98 -4.36 6.61 -8.78
C VAL A 98 -3.85 5.20 -9.11
N GLU A 99 -3.53 4.39 -8.11
CA GLU A 99 -3.12 2.99 -8.30
C GLU A 99 -4.24 2.17 -8.98
N ALA A 100 -5.49 2.31 -8.51
CA ALA A 100 -6.65 1.68 -9.15
C ALA A 100 -6.83 2.12 -10.61
N ALA A 101 -6.55 3.40 -10.92
CA ALA A 101 -6.58 3.89 -12.29
C ALA A 101 -5.46 3.27 -13.15
N LEU A 102 -4.26 3.06 -12.60
CA LEU A 102 -3.18 2.35 -13.28
C LEU A 102 -3.53 0.91 -13.58
N GLU A 103 -4.22 0.22 -12.68
CA GLU A 103 -4.61 -1.18 -12.88
C GLU A 103 -5.47 -1.37 -14.13
N THR A 104 -6.29 -0.37 -14.49
CA THR A 104 -7.11 -0.43 -15.72
C THR A 104 -6.31 -0.38 -17.02
N VAL A 105 -5.08 0.14 -16.99
CA VAL A 105 -4.18 0.23 -18.15
C VAL A 105 -3.03 -0.77 -18.11
N ARG A 106 -2.78 -1.38 -16.94
CA ARG A 106 -1.73 -2.38 -16.71
C ARG A 106 -1.74 -3.53 -17.74
N PRO A 107 -2.88 -4.16 -18.09
CA PRO A 107 -2.88 -5.23 -19.10
C PRO A 107 -2.33 -4.80 -20.47
N SER A 108 -2.54 -3.53 -20.84
CA SER A 108 -2.03 -2.97 -22.10
C SER A 108 -0.54 -2.60 -22.01
N LEU A 109 -0.03 -2.25 -20.84
CA LEU A 109 1.40 -1.98 -20.66
C LEU A 109 2.20 -3.28 -20.72
N VAL A 110 1.71 -4.30 -20.00
CA VAL A 110 2.35 -5.63 -19.92
C VAL A 110 2.40 -6.33 -21.28
N SER A 111 1.35 -6.22 -22.09
CA SER A 111 1.32 -6.82 -23.44
C SER A 111 2.38 -6.25 -24.39
N HIS A 112 2.90 -5.06 -24.08
CA HIS A 112 3.98 -4.39 -24.81
C HIS A 112 5.33 -4.46 -24.08
N GLY A 113 5.44 -5.32 -23.05
CA GLY A 113 6.69 -5.60 -22.34
C GLY A 113 7.11 -4.51 -21.35
N GLY A 114 6.17 -3.69 -20.88
CA GLY A 114 6.42 -2.70 -19.83
C GLY A 114 5.36 -2.73 -18.74
N ASP A 115 5.45 -1.78 -17.82
CA ASP A 115 4.48 -1.61 -16.74
C ASP A 115 4.49 -0.15 -16.23
N ALA A 116 3.64 0.19 -15.28
CA ALA A 116 3.68 1.45 -14.56
C ALA A 116 3.35 1.29 -13.07
N GLU A 117 3.92 2.16 -12.25
CA GLU A 117 3.67 2.24 -10.81
C GLU A 117 3.52 3.69 -10.36
N VAL A 118 2.76 3.92 -9.29
CA VAL A 118 2.67 5.23 -8.64
C VAL A 118 3.96 5.47 -7.85
N ALA A 119 4.75 6.46 -8.26
CA ALA A 119 5.97 6.86 -7.55
C ALA A 119 5.65 7.79 -6.36
N ALA A 120 4.72 8.73 -6.54
CA ALA A 120 4.29 9.64 -5.50
C ALA A 120 2.92 10.26 -5.83
N VAL A 121 2.17 10.66 -4.80
CA VAL A 121 0.98 11.50 -4.95
C VAL A 121 1.03 12.64 -3.94
N GLU A 122 1.16 13.85 -4.44
CA GLU A 122 1.28 15.07 -3.64
C GLU A 122 0.24 16.10 -4.06
N GLY A 123 -0.72 16.37 -3.17
CA GLY A 123 -1.80 17.32 -3.44
C GLY A 123 -2.60 16.94 -4.70
N LYS A 124 -2.37 17.65 -5.81
CA LYS A 124 -3.04 17.44 -7.11
C LYS A 124 -2.12 16.85 -8.18
N ARG A 125 -0.94 16.38 -7.77
CA ARG A 125 0.10 15.83 -8.65
C ARG A 125 0.24 14.34 -8.39
N ALA A 126 0.26 13.55 -9.45
CA ALA A 126 0.70 12.15 -9.41
C ALA A 126 1.98 11.99 -10.24
N GLU A 127 2.96 11.31 -9.67
CA GLU A 127 4.18 10.92 -10.36
C GLU A 127 4.11 9.44 -10.68
N ILE A 128 4.26 9.11 -11.96
CA ILE A 128 4.12 7.75 -12.47
C ILE A 128 5.42 7.30 -13.09
N ARG A 129 5.93 6.16 -12.66
CA ARG A 129 7.11 5.54 -13.26
C ARG A 129 6.67 4.49 -14.24
N PHE A 130 7.33 4.46 -15.39
CA PHE A 130 7.19 3.38 -16.36
C PHE A 130 8.32 2.39 -16.19
N LEU A 131 8.00 1.10 -16.27
CA LEU A 131 8.90 -0.03 -16.11
C LEU A 131 9.05 -0.79 -17.44
N GLY A 132 10.12 -1.57 -17.57
CA GLY A 132 10.38 -2.43 -18.73
C GLY A 132 10.60 -1.67 -20.04
N ALA A 133 10.07 -2.18 -21.15
CA ALA A 133 10.24 -1.59 -22.49
C ALA A 133 9.59 -0.20 -22.65
N CYS A 134 8.76 0.22 -21.68
CA CYS A 134 8.22 1.57 -21.61
C CYS A 134 9.24 2.59 -21.07
N ASP A 135 10.35 2.14 -20.48
CA ASP A 135 11.47 2.97 -20.05
C ASP A 135 12.55 3.06 -21.16
N GLY A 136 12.77 4.26 -21.72
CA GLY A 136 13.84 4.54 -22.67
C GLY A 136 13.53 4.45 -24.18
N CYS A 137 12.33 4.07 -24.61
CA CYS A 137 11.95 4.04 -26.04
C CYS A 137 11.14 5.29 -26.46
N PRO A 138 11.69 6.20 -27.30
CA PRO A 138 11.05 7.49 -27.63
C PRO A 138 9.66 7.39 -28.28
N ALA A 139 9.40 6.32 -29.04
CA ALA A 139 8.15 6.13 -29.77
C ALA A 139 7.02 5.54 -28.89
N SER A 140 7.36 4.66 -27.94
CA SER A 140 6.39 4.01 -27.04
C SER A 140 6.03 4.90 -25.84
N GLN A 141 6.97 5.72 -25.37
CA GLN A 141 6.79 6.60 -24.21
C GLN A 141 5.64 7.59 -24.37
N LEU A 142 5.46 8.18 -25.56
CA LEU A 142 4.43 9.20 -25.77
C LEU A 142 3.01 8.62 -25.69
N THR A 143 2.79 7.43 -26.25
CA THR A 143 1.48 6.78 -26.29
C THR A 143 1.11 6.19 -24.93
N PHE A 144 2.05 5.51 -24.26
CA PHE A 144 1.78 4.94 -22.92
C PHE A 144 1.59 6.02 -21.86
N TYR A 145 2.41 7.06 -21.90
CA TYR A 145 2.25 8.22 -21.01
C TYR A 145 0.87 8.88 -21.20
N ALA A 146 0.43 9.06 -22.44
CA ALA A 146 -0.89 9.62 -22.73
C ALA A 146 -2.02 8.70 -22.23
N GLY A 147 -1.91 7.39 -22.43
CA GLY A 147 -2.90 6.40 -21.96
C GLY A 147 -3.02 6.37 -20.43
N VAL A 148 -1.90 6.30 -19.73
CA VAL A 148 -1.83 6.32 -18.27
C VAL A 148 -2.34 7.64 -17.71
N LYS A 149 -1.88 8.77 -18.25
CA LYS A 149 -2.34 10.10 -17.83
C LYS A 149 -3.85 10.21 -17.99
N LYS A 150 -4.40 9.75 -19.11
CA LYS A 150 -5.84 9.78 -19.36
C LYS A 150 -6.60 8.93 -18.34
N ALA A 151 -6.16 7.69 -18.10
CA ALA A 151 -6.82 6.80 -17.14
C ALA A 151 -6.87 7.42 -15.73
N ILE A 152 -5.77 8.01 -15.27
CA ILE A 152 -5.69 8.71 -13.99
C ILE A 152 -6.64 9.90 -13.96
N GLN A 153 -6.64 10.75 -14.99
CA GLN A 153 -7.48 11.95 -15.02
C GLN A 153 -8.97 11.64 -15.13
N ASP A 154 -9.34 10.57 -15.84
CA ASP A 154 -10.74 10.13 -16.00
C ASP A 154 -11.32 9.58 -14.68
N GLN A 155 -10.51 8.86 -13.89
CA GLN A 155 -10.96 8.23 -12.63
C GLN A 155 -10.67 9.07 -11.38
N VAL A 156 -9.67 9.95 -11.45
CA VAL A 156 -9.19 10.79 -10.34
C VAL A 156 -9.08 12.25 -10.82
N PRO A 157 -10.21 12.94 -11.06
CA PRO A 157 -10.21 14.30 -11.62
C PRO A 157 -9.55 15.35 -10.71
N GLU A 158 -9.29 15.01 -9.45
CA GLU A 158 -8.53 15.83 -8.50
C GLU A 158 -7.03 15.91 -8.85
N ILE A 159 -6.50 14.91 -9.57
CA ILE A 159 -5.13 14.90 -10.09
C ILE A 159 -5.09 15.68 -11.40
N THR A 160 -4.75 16.95 -11.31
CA THR A 160 -4.65 17.83 -12.47
C THR A 160 -3.32 17.69 -13.22
N GLU A 161 -2.29 17.19 -12.53
CA GLU A 161 -0.95 17.06 -13.10
C GLU A 161 -0.43 15.63 -12.93
N VAL A 162 -0.15 14.97 -14.05
CA VAL A 162 0.58 13.69 -14.07
C VAL A 162 1.97 14.00 -14.58
N LYS A 163 3.00 13.53 -13.89
CA LYS A 163 4.40 13.60 -14.33
C LYS A 163 4.98 12.22 -14.48
N GLN A 164 5.84 12.06 -15.48
CA GLN A 164 6.66 10.87 -15.58
C GLN A 164 7.82 11.00 -14.59
N ALA A 165 7.90 10.03 -13.70
CA ALA A 165 9.05 9.80 -12.84
C ALA A 165 10.20 9.26 -13.73
N LYS A 166 11.45 9.72 -13.51
CA LYS A 166 12.63 9.20 -14.21
C LYS A 166 12.73 7.68 -14.04
N GLY A 167 12.86 6.97 -15.16
CA GLY A 167 13.15 5.54 -15.16
C GLY A 167 14.50 5.22 -14.50
N LEU A 168 14.69 3.97 -14.12
CA LEU A 168 15.92 3.49 -13.48
C LEU A 168 17.12 3.48 -14.44
N GLY A 169 16.91 3.78 -15.73
CA GLY A 169 17.97 4.07 -16.68
C GLY A 169 18.71 2.82 -17.14
N GLY A 170 18.50 2.44 -18.40
CA GLY A 170 19.43 1.56 -19.09
C GLY A 170 20.83 2.20 -19.18
N GLY A 171 21.84 1.49 -18.67
CA GLY A 171 23.24 1.79 -18.92
C GLY A 171 24.18 1.40 -17.78
N GLY A 172 24.78 0.21 -17.87
CA GLY A 172 26.02 -0.15 -17.15
C GLY A 172 25.92 -1.41 -16.31
N SER A 173 26.57 -2.48 -16.78
CA SER A 173 26.94 -3.63 -15.97
C SER A 173 28.01 -3.20 -14.95
N ASP A 174 27.63 -3.11 -13.67
CA ASP A 174 28.43 -3.61 -12.55
C ASP A 174 27.68 -3.37 -11.23
N GLY A 175 27.44 -4.48 -10.52
CA GLY A 175 27.26 -4.51 -9.07
C GLY A 175 25.95 -3.94 -8.51
N VAL A 176 24.94 -4.82 -8.42
CA VAL A 176 23.85 -4.77 -7.44
C VAL A 176 22.76 -3.70 -7.64
N GLN A 177 21.60 -4.17 -8.12
CA GLN A 177 20.43 -3.38 -8.51
C GLN A 177 19.26 -3.62 -7.53
N PHE A 178 19.24 -2.89 -6.42
CA PHE A 178 17.96 -2.43 -5.89
C PHE A 178 18.12 -1.05 -5.29
N THR A 179 17.90 -0.06 -6.15
CA THR A 179 17.43 1.24 -5.72
C THR A 179 15.93 1.09 -5.54
N SER A 180 15.41 1.24 -4.33
CA SER A 180 13.96 1.36 -4.13
C SER A 180 13.45 2.42 -5.10
N PRO A 181 12.64 2.06 -6.11
CA PRO A 181 12.32 2.97 -7.20
C PRO A 181 11.72 4.26 -6.65
N PHE A 182 10.82 4.13 -5.68
CA PHE A 182 10.01 5.17 -5.03
C PHE A 182 10.77 6.38 -4.49
N ALA A 183 12.09 6.28 -4.36
CA ALA A 183 12.87 7.28 -3.66
C ALA A 183 13.89 8.04 -4.49
N ASN A 184 13.71 7.96 -5.81
CA ASN A 184 14.50 8.77 -6.72
C ASN A 184 14.08 10.25 -6.80
N TYR A 185 13.11 10.70 -5.98
CA TYR A 185 12.55 12.06 -6.02
C TYR A 185 12.79 12.82 -4.72
N GLY A 186 13.38 14.00 -4.86
CA GLY A 186 13.76 14.92 -3.78
C GLY A 186 15.08 15.61 -4.08
N ASP A 187 15.17 16.92 -3.80
CA ASP A 187 16.43 17.68 -3.81
C ASP A 187 17.33 17.34 -2.61
N ASN A 188 16.88 16.43 -1.72
CA ASN A 188 17.62 15.98 -0.55
C ASN A 188 18.91 15.26 -0.96
N GLU A 189 19.98 15.47 -0.18
CA GLU A 189 21.26 14.84 -0.42
C GLU A 189 21.26 13.35 -0.04
N TRP A 190 22.17 12.59 -0.65
CA TRP A 190 22.45 11.21 -0.26
C TRP A 190 23.29 11.23 1.02
N THR A 191 22.83 10.53 2.06
CA THR A 191 23.54 10.37 3.34
C THR A 191 24.09 8.95 3.42
N THR A 192 25.32 8.79 3.92
CA THR A 192 25.85 7.44 4.21
C THR A 192 25.11 6.87 5.42
N ALA A 193 24.47 5.71 5.24
CA ALA A 193 23.73 5.02 6.29
C ALA A 193 24.65 4.10 7.10
N LEU A 194 25.31 3.15 6.44
CA LEU A 194 26.25 2.21 7.04
C LEU A 194 27.13 1.55 5.97
N PRO A 195 28.30 0.98 6.33
CA PRO A 195 29.05 0.09 5.46
C PRO A 195 28.23 -1.14 5.05
N LEU A 196 28.40 -1.64 3.82
CA LEU A 196 27.71 -2.85 3.34
C LEU A 196 28.12 -4.09 4.14
N ASP A 197 29.39 -4.18 4.53
CA ASP A 197 29.92 -5.30 5.33
C ASP A 197 29.36 -5.33 6.75
N ASP A 198 28.81 -4.20 7.22
CA ASP A 198 28.14 -4.12 8.51
C ASP A 198 26.70 -4.64 8.43
N LEU A 199 26.16 -4.96 7.25
CA LEU A 199 24.83 -5.55 7.08
C LEU A 199 24.96 -6.92 6.39
N ALA A 200 24.84 -7.99 7.16
CA ALA A 200 24.96 -9.35 6.67
C ALA A 200 23.77 -9.73 5.76
N ASP A 201 23.96 -10.77 4.93
CA ASP A 201 22.86 -11.35 4.14
C ASP A 201 21.78 -11.93 5.08
N GLY A 202 20.52 -11.58 4.83
CA GLY A 202 19.36 -11.91 5.66
C GLY A 202 19.14 -10.96 6.84
N GLU A 203 20.01 -9.97 7.04
CA GLU A 203 19.93 -9.08 8.19
C GLU A 203 18.98 -7.90 7.95
N THR A 204 18.29 -7.51 9.02
CA THR A 204 17.48 -6.29 9.09
C THR A 204 17.95 -5.45 10.27
N ARG A 205 18.11 -4.14 10.06
CA ARG A 205 18.47 -3.18 11.10
C ARG A 205 17.51 -2.01 11.14
N PHE A 206 17.27 -1.53 12.35
CA PHE A 206 16.63 -0.26 12.62
C PHE A 206 17.71 0.74 13.01
N ILE A 207 17.87 1.82 12.24
CA ILE A 207 18.90 2.82 12.51
C ILE A 207 18.33 4.23 12.35
N ASP A 208 18.97 5.19 13.01
CA ASP A 208 18.67 6.60 12.84
C ASP A 208 19.64 7.25 11.86
N ILE A 209 19.09 7.94 10.87
CA ILE A 209 19.84 8.76 9.90
C ILE A 209 19.33 10.20 10.04
N ASP A 210 20.20 11.09 10.52
CA ASP A 210 19.86 12.46 10.90
C ASP A 210 18.71 12.50 11.92
N THR A 211 17.51 12.94 11.51
CA THR A 211 16.30 12.99 12.35
C THR A 211 15.27 11.91 12.01
N HIS A 212 15.62 10.93 11.17
CA HIS A 212 14.70 9.93 10.64
C HIS A 212 15.13 8.53 11.07
N SER A 213 14.21 7.78 11.66
CA SER A 213 14.40 6.36 11.95
C SER A 213 13.99 5.53 10.74
N VAL A 214 14.84 4.58 10.34
CA VAL A 214 14.66 3.77 9.12
C VAL A 214 14.89 2.28 9.39
N ILE A 215 14.27 1.45 8.56
CA ILE A 215 14.47 0.00 8.49
C ILE A 215 15.32 -0.27 7.25
N ILE A 216 16.51 -0.87 7.42
CA ILE A 216 17.38 -1.28 6.32
C ILE A 216 17.54 -2.78 6.34
N THR A 217 17.33 -3.41 5.19
CA THR A 217 17.39 -4.87 5.05
C THR A 217 18.32 -5.28 3.92
N ARG A 218 18.96 -6.44 4.05
CA ARG A 218 19.74 -7.05 2.98
C ARG A 218 19.33 -8.49 2.77
N PHE A 219 18.98 -8.83 1.53
CA PHE A 219 18.69 -10.20 1.09
C PHE A 219 19.43 -10.49 -0.21
N ALA A 220 20.39 -11.41 -0.15
CA ALA A 220 21.43 -11.63 -1.14
C ALA A 220 22.14 -10.32 -1.52
N ASP A 221 21.98 -9.93 -2.77
CA ASP A 221 22.52 -8.68 -3.30
C ASP A 221 21.56 -7.50 -3.06
N LYS A 222 20.30 -7.73 -2.68
CA LYS A 222 19.30 -6.67 -2.58
C LYS A 222 19.40 -5.92 -1.26
N VAL A 223 19.46 -4.59 -1.29
CA VAL A 223 19.35 -3.74 -0.09
C VAL A 223 18.11 -2.88 -0.18
N SER A 224 17.20 -2.96 0.80
CA SER A 224 15.99 -2.14 0.87
C SER A 224 16.07 -1.17 2.05
N CYS A 225 15.37 -0.04 1.95
CA CYS A 225 15.26 0.94 3.02
C CYS A 225 13.83 1.48 3.11
N PHE A 226 13.24 1.46 4.30
CA PHE A 226 11.91 1.96 4.58
C PHE A 226 11.94 2.90 5.79
N LYS A 227 10.93 3.75 5.92
CA LYS A 227 10.68 4.47 7.16
C LYS A 227 10.41 3.47 8.28
N ASN A 228 10.97 3.70 9.48
CA ASN A 228 10.66 2.93 10.68
C ASN A 228 9.29 3.32 11.25
N ALA A 229 8.25 3.09 10.46
CA ALA A 229 6.89 3.43 10.80
C ALA A 229 5.93 2.48 10.06
N CYS A 230 5.04 1.83 10.81
CA CYS A 230 3.97 1.01 10.27
C CYS A 230 3.13 1.84 9.29
N ALA A 231 2.96 1.37 8.07
CA ALA A 231 2.19 2.09 7.05
C ALA A 231 0.72 2.30 7.42
N HIS A 232 0.22 1.50 8.36
CA HIS A 232 -1.13 1.64 8.89
C HIS A 232 -1.32 2.95 9.65
N MET A 233 -0.48 3.23 10.66
CA MET A 233 -0.68 4.36 11.59
C MET A 233 0.57 5.14 11.99
N GLY A 234 1.68 4.86 11.32
CA GLY A 234 2.94 5.55 11.52
C GLY A 234 3.65 5.21 12.84
N LEU A 235 3.23 4.15 13.54
CA LEU A 235 3.87 3.71 14.79
C LEU A 235 5.19 2.99 14.51
N GLU A 236 6.16 3.16 15.40
CA GLU A 236 7.50 2.60 15.26
C GLU A 236 7.49 1.06 15.17
N MET A 237 8.40 0.49 14.40
CA MET A 237 8.43 -0.94 14.08
C MET A 237 9.60 -1.70 14.73
N THR A 238 10.46 -1.02 15.48
CA THR A 238 11.69 -1.57 16.09
C THR A 238 11.45 -2.81 16.96
N GLN A 239 10.30 -2.89 17.62
CA GLN A 239 9.93 -4.02 18.49
C GLN A 239 9.16 -5.13 17.76
N GLY A 240 9.02 -5.03 16.44
CA GLY A 240 8.31 -6.03 15.65
C GLY A 240 9.11 -7.32 15.50
N ASP A 241 8.39 -8.44 15.45
CA ASP A 241 8.98 -9.74 15.22
C ASP A 241 9.32 -9.91 13.73
N ILE A 242 10.53 -10.38 13.44
CA ILE A 242 10.97 -10.72 12.08
C ILE A 242 11.11 -12.24 12.00
N ILE A 243 10.31 -12.84 11.11
CA ILE A 243 10.41 -14.27 10.77
C ILE A 243 10.74 -14.35 9.29
N GLU A 244 11.91 -14.91 8.97
CA GLU A 244 12.47 -14.91 7.62
C GLU A 244 12.59 -13.49 7.06
N THR A 245 11.83 -13.14 6.02
CA THR A 245 11.84 -11.81 5.39
C THR A 245 10.59 -10.98 5.74
N ILE A 246 9.80 -11.42 6.72
CA ILE A 246 8.52 -10.80 7.08
C ILE A 246 8.62 -10.13 8.45
N LEU A 247 8.43 -8.81 8.48
CA LEU A 247 8.31 -8.02 9.70
C LEU A 247 6.85 -7.89 10.12
N SER A 248 6.54 -8.25 11.35
CA SER A 248 5.21 -8.09 11.94
C SER A 248 5.18 -6.86 12.84
N CYS A 249 4.26 -5.93 12.59
CA CYS A 249 4.09 -4.73 13.41
C CYS A 249 3.75 -5.12 14.87
N PRO A 250 4.49 -4.62 15.87
CA PRO A 250 4.27 -4.99 17.26
C PRO A 250 2.96 -4.44 17.86
N HIS A 251 2.29 -3.55 17.14
CA HIS A 251 1.09 -2.87 17.62
C HIS A 251 -0.20 -3.51 17.11
N HIS A 252 -0.28 -3.81 15.81
CA HIS A 252 -1.51 -4.27 15.14
C HIS A 252 -1.31 -5.54 14.31
N GLY A 253 -0.14 -6.17 14.37
CA GLY A 253 0.13 -7.44 13.69
C GLY A 253 0.25 -7.35 12.16
N PHE A 254 0.18 -6.16 11.56
CA PHE A 254 0.38 -5.97 10.11
C PHE A 254 1.72 -6.56 9.67
N ARG A 255 1.70 -7.39 8.63
CA ARG A 255 2.87 -8.14 8.19
C ARG A 255 3.41 -7.57 6.90
N TYR A 256 4.71 -7.32 6.86
CA TYR A 256 5.39 -6.65 5.76
C TYR A 256 6.52 -7.50 5.21
N ALA A 257 6.51 -7.78 3.91
CA ALA A 257 7.64 -8.35 3.20
C ALA A 257 8.76 -7.30 3.11
N LEU A 258 9.86 -7.52 3.80
CA LEU A 258 10.99 -6.59 3.88
C LEU A 258 11.81 -6.48 2.60
N GLU A 259 11.57 -7.36 1.64
CA GLU A 259 12.17 -7.30 0.31
C GLU A 259 11.54 -6.23 -0.58
N SER A 260 10.25 -5.95 -0.39
CA SER A 260 9.45 -5.08 -1.27
C SER A 260 8.78 -3.93 -0.53
N GLY A 261 8.60 -4.05 0.78
CA GLY A 261 7.72 -3.20 1.58
C GLY A 261 6.26 -3.65 1.56
N GLU A 262 5.96 -4.79 0.91
CA GLU A 262 4.60 -5.24 0.67
C GLU A 262 3.88 -5.65 1.97
N CYS A 263 2.72 -5.08 2.24
CA CYS A 263 1.85 -5.50 3.31
C CYS A 263 1.05 -6.75 2.91
N LEU A 264 1.34 -7.85 3.58
CA LEU A 264 0.75 -9.17 3.35
C LEU A 264 -0.63 -9.32 4.02
N THR A 265 -0.96 -8.47 5.01
CA THR A 265 -2.24 -8.48 5.71
C THR A 265 -3.27 -7.56 5.06
N ALA A 266 -2.82 -6.45 4.47
CA ALA A 266 -3.67 -5.48 3.79
C ALA A 266 -2.91 -4.85 2.63
N PRO A 267 -3.14 -5.29 1.38
CA PRO A 267 -2.42 -4.80 0.19
C PRO A 267 -2.51 -3.29 -0.08
N GLU A 268 -3.36 -2.56 0.65
CA GLU A 268 -3.52 -1.10 0.52
C GLU A 268 -2.54 -0.31 1.41
N VAL A 269 -1.79 -0.98 2.30
CA VAL A 269 -1.10 -0.33 3.44
C VAL A 269 0.40 -0.59 3.40
N GLN A 270 1.10 -0.09 2.38
CA GLN A 270 2.50 -0.44 2.06
C GLN A 270 3.54 0.37 2.83
N LEU A 271 4.67 -0.26 3.25
CA LEU A 271 5.75 0.46 3.95
C LEU A 271 6.25 1.63 3.11
N GLN A 272 6.43 2.80 3.75
CA GLN A 272 6.96 3.98 3.06
C GLN A 272 8.45 3.75 2.75
N PRO A 273 8.85 3.67 1.48
CA PRO A 273 10.24 3.43 1.11
C PRO A 273 11.11 4.69 1.17
N HIS A 274 12.41 4.50 1.38
CA HIS A 274 13.46 5.50 1.18
C HIS A 274 14.44 5.04 0.10
N ALA A 275 15.25 5.97 -0.40
CA ALA A 275 16.17 5.68 -1.49
C ALA A 275 17.35 5.02 -0.89
N VAL A 276 17.82 3.97 -1.54
CA VAL A 276 18.99 3.27 -1.10
C VAL A 276 19.81 2.90 -2.31
N ARG A 277 21.12 3.03 -2.18
CA ARG A 277 22.07 2.51 -3.17
C ARG A 277 23.29 2.01 -2.46
N VAL A 278 23.97 1.06 -3.07
CA VAL A 278 25.32 0.68 -2.69
C VAL A 278 26.28 1.47 -3.57
N LYS A 279 27.19 2.24 -2.96
CA LYS A 279 28.21 3.01 -3.67
C LYS A 279 29.58 2.70 -3.07
N GLY A 280 30.36 1.87 -3.78
CA GLY A 280 31.59 1.33 -3.24
C GLY A 280 31.30 0.45 -2.01
N PRO A 281 31.95 0.68 -0.85
CA PRO A 281 31.73 -0.12 0.35
C PRO A 281 30.51 0.32 1.18
N ASN A 282 29.78 1.36 0.77
CA ASN A 282 28.77 2.01 1.62
C ASN A 282 27.36 1.83 1.08
N ILE A 283 26.42 1.66 2.00
CA ILE A 283 24.99 1.86 1.78
C ILE A 283 24.70 3.34 1.99
N GLU A 284 24.26 4.02 0.94
CA GLU A 284 23.82 5.41 0.98
C GLU A 284 22.29 5.45 0.89
N VAL A 285 21.67 6.28 1.73
CA VAL A 285 20.23 6.46 1.79
C VAL A 285 19.86 7.90 1.49
N ARG A 286 18.72 8.11 0.82
CA ARG A 286 18.09 9.42 0.72
C ARG A 286 16.67 9.35 1.28
N ILE A 287 16.43 10.18 2.29
CA ILE A 287 15.15 10.28 2.96
C ILE A 287 14.17 11.07 2.07
N ILE A 288 13.01 10.47 1.83
CA ILE A 288 11.85 11.13 1.24
C ILE A 288 10.93 11.52 2.40
N ALA A 289 10.54 12.79 2.46
CA ALA A 289 9.60 13.30 3.46
C ALA A 289 8.18 12.78 3.21
#